data_AF-S4N920-F1
#
_entry.id   AF-S4N920-F1
#
_cell.length_a   1.000
_cell.length_b   1.000
_cell.length_c   1.000
_cell.angle_alpha   90.00
_cell.angle_beta   90.00
_cell.angle_gamma   90.00
#
_symmetry.space_group_name_H-M   'P 1'
#
loop_
_entity.id
_entity.type
_entity.pdbx_description
1 polymer ?
#
loop_
_entity_poly.entity_id
_entity_poly.type
_entity_poly.pdbx_seq_one_letter_code
_entity_poly.pdbx_strand_id
1 'polypeptide(L)'
;MKLLSVNVGIPRPNPWKGLSATGIDKRPVDGPVAVIAPGPKGTGAVGLVGDRVYDVKHHGGSDQAARPRQPTTSSTSGEGAGPGCGLPRYAR
;
A
#
# COMPACT_ATOMS: atom_id res chain seq x y z
N MET A 1 14.98 -17.84 -5.27
CA MET A 1 13.94 -16.84 -4.92
C MET A 1 14.38 -16.15 -3.64
N LYS A 2 14.33 -14.81 -3.56
CA LYS A 2 14.70 -14.04 -2.35
C LYS A 2 13.59 -13.07 -1.98
N LEU A 3 13.09 -13.13 -0.75
CA LEU A 3 12.18 -12.13 -0.18
C LEU A 3 12.97 -10.86 0.14
N LEU A 4 12.59 -9.72 -0.42
CA LEU A 4 13.34 -8.46 -0.29
C LEU A 4 12.88 -7.59 0.88
N SER A 5 11.56 -7.52 1.08
CA SER A 5 10.95 -6.73 2.14
C SER A 5 9.58 -7.31 2.49
N VAL A 6 9.21 -7.23 3.75
CA VAL A 6 7.82 -7.41 4.20
C VAL A 6 7.32 -6.05 4.64
N ASN A 7 6.17 -5.64 4.10
CA ASN A 7 5.63 -4.31 4.36
C ASN A 7 4.24 -4.44 4.97
N VAL A 8 3.99 -3.74 6.08
CA VAL A 8 2.69 -3.68 6.77
C VAL A 8 2.11 -2.28 6.72
N GLY A 9 0.78 -2.18 6.73
CA GLY A 9 0.06 -0.92 6.57
C GLY A 9 0.05 -0.08 7.83
N ILE A 10 0.48 1.17 7.69
CA ILE A 10 0.31 2.20 8.69
C ILE A 10 -1.05 2.89 8.45
N PRO A 11 -1.99 2.83 9.41
CA PRO A 11 -3.27 3.51 9.28
C PRO A 11 -3.09 5.00 9.06
N ARG A 12 -3.64 5.53 7.97
CA ARG A 12 -3.66 6.96 7.66
C ARG A 12 -5.01 7.36 7.07
N PRO A 13 -5.55 8.54 7.43
CA PRO A 13 -6.72 9.09 6.75
C PRO A 13 -6.46 9.21 5.25
N ASN A 14 -7.50 9.00 4.45
CA ASN A 14 -7.47 9.25 3.01
C ASN A 14 -8.67 10.15 2.68
N PRO A 15 -8.47 11.45 2.40
CA PRO A 15 -9.57 12.39 2.17
C PRO A 15 -10.40 12.06 0.91
N TRP A 16 -9.86 11.26 -0.01
CA TRP A 16 -10.57 10.82 -1.22
C TRP A 16 -11.39 9.54 -1.02
N LYS A 17 -11.42 9.01 0.21
CA LYS A 17 -12.20 7.83 0.56
C LYS A 17 -13.09 8.16 1.74
N GLY A 18 -14.35 7.74 1.71
CA GLY A 18 -15.29 7.91 2.83
C GLY A 18 -14.97 7.03 4.05
N LEU A 19 -13.72 6.64 4.25
CA LEU A 19 -13.24 5.83 5.37
C LEU A 19 -12.33 6.67 6.25
N SER A 20 -12.42 6.47 7.56
CA SER A 20 -11.59 7.16 8.56
C SER A 20 -10.10 6.87 8.40
N ALA A 21 -9.73 5.70 7.87
CA ALA A 21 -8.35 5.33 7.60
C ALA A 21 -8.24 4.33 6.44
N THR A 22 -7.04 4.27 5.86
CA THR A 22 -6.60 3.24 4.93
C THR A 22 -5.23 2.72 5.35
N GLY A 23 -4.89 1.49 4.96
CA GLY A 23 -3.58 0.88 5.18
C GLY A 23 -2.69 0.97 3.94
N ILE A 24 -2.90 1.98 3.07
CA ILE A 24 -2.19 2.10 1.79
C ILE A 24 -0.71 2.45 1.97
N ASP A 25 -0.37 3.16 3.05
CA ASP A 25 1.01 3.44 3.46
C ASP A 25 1.63 2.16 4.02
N LYS A 26 2.12 1.29 3.15
CA LYS A 26 2.79 0.03 3.50
C LYS A 26 4.28 0.28 3.71
N ARG A 27 4.76 0.16 4.95
CA ARG A 27 6.17 0.40 5.30
C ARG A 27 6.91 -0.91 5.59
N PRO A 28 8.19 -1.01 5.23
CA PRO A 28 9.00 -2.17 5.57
C PRO A 28 9.10 -2.33 7.09
N VAL A 29 9.23 -3.57 7.53
CA VAL A 29 9.52 -3.94 8.92
C VAL A 29 10.90 -4.59 9.00
N ASP A 30 11.64 -4.28 10.07
CA ASP A 30 13.01 -4.77 10.25
C ASP A 30 13.06 -6.20 10.81
N GLY A 31 12.00 -6.63 11.49
CA GLY A 31 11.92 -7.91 12.17
C GLY A 31 11.01 -8.93 11.49
N PRO A 32 11.00 -10.19 11.98
CA PRO A 32 10.06 -11.20 11.53
C PRO A 32 8.60 -10.76 11.68
N VAL A 33 7.77 -11.07 10.69
CA VAL A 33 6.32 -10.89 10.75
C VAL A 33 5.66 -12.25 10.76
N ALA A 34 4.81 -12.50 11.76
CA ALA A 34 4.03 -13.72 11.79
C ALA A 34 2.99 -13.71 10.65
N VAL A 35 2.97 -14.81 9.91
CA VAL A 35 1.96 -15.09 8.89
C VAL A 35 0.92 -16.02 9.49
N ILE A 36 -0.34 -15.60 9.44
CA ILE A 36 -1.50 -16.37 9.88
C ILE A 36 -2.50 -16.52 8.75
N ALA A 37 -3.43 -17.47 8.87
CA ALA A 37 -4.54 -17.54 7.93
C ALA A 37 -5.29 -16.20 7.91
N PRO A 38 -5.43 -15.54 6.75
CA PRO A 38 -6.31 -14.38 6.63
C PRO A 38 -7.71 -14.79 7.08
N GLY A 39 -8.31 -14.01 7.98
CA GLY A 39 -9.67 -14.24 8.44
C GLY A 39 -10.70 -14.08 7.31
N PRO A 40 -11.98 -14.38 7.58
CA PRO A 40 -13.04 -14.21 6.59
C PRO A 40 -13.10 -12.76 6.09
N LYS A 41 -13.55 -12.58 4.84
CA LYS A 41 -13.82 -11.26 4.27
C LYS A 41 -14.77 -10.47 5.19
N GLY A 42 -14.61 -9.15 5.26
CA GLY A 42 -15.37 -8.31 6.19
C GLY A 42 -14.63 -8.01 7.50
N THR A 43 -13.65 -8.82 7.90
CA THR A 43 -12.91 -8.61 9.17
C THR A 43 -11.78 -7.59 9.07
N GLY A 44 -11.22 -7.43 7.87
CA GLY A 44 -10.03 -6.62 7.60
C GLY A 44 -8.70 -7.32 7.86
N ALA A 45 -8.71 -8.57 8.36
CA ALA A 45 -7.51 -9.37 8.53
C ALA A 45 -6.93 -9.79 7.17
N VAL A 46 -5.62 -9.66 6.99
CA VAL A 46 -4.92 -9.97 5.73
C VAL A 46 -3.83 -11.03 5.88
N GLY A 47 -3.65 -11.59 7.07
CA GLY A 47 -2.71 -12.69 7.30
C GLY A 47 -1.29 -12.27 7.67
N LEU A 48 -0.95 -10.98 7.60
CA LEU A 48 0.26 -10.43 8.23
C LEU A 48 -0.12 -9.75 9.55
N VAL A 49 0.48 -10.20 10.66
CA VAL A 49 0.25 -9.57 11.96
C VAL A 49 0.69 -8.10 11.91
N GLY A 50 -0.18 -7.21 12.40
CA GLY A 50 0.02 -5.77 12.35
C GLY A 50 -0.48 -5.10 11.06
N ASP A 51 -0.91 -5.87 10.06
CA ASP A 51 -1.47 -5.33 8.82
C ASP A 51 -3.00 -5.47 8.75
N ARG A 52 -3.65 -4.58 7.97
CA ARG A 52 -5.10 -4.52 7.84
C ARG A 52 -5.55 -3.87 6.52
N VAL A 53 -6.66 -4.38 5.98
CA VAL A 53 -7.47 -3.64 5.00
C VAL A 53 -8.67 -2.98 5.68
N TYR A 54 -8.96 -1.75 5.28
CA TYR A 54 -9.99 -0.92 5.91
C TYR A 54 -11.29 -0.89 5.09
N ASP A 55 -11.20 -1.08 3.77
CA ASP A 55 -12.36 -1.23 2.91
C ASP A 55 -12.74 -2.70 2.76
N VAL A 56 -13.34 -3.23 3.81
CA VAL A 56 -13.65 -4.66 3.94
C VAL A 56 -14.80 -5.13 3.05
N LYS A 57 -15.57 -4.19 2.48
CA LYS A 57 -16.61 -4.47 1.48
C LYS A 57 -15.99 -5.02 0.19
N HIS A 58 -14.88 -4.41 -0.24
CA HIS A 58 -14.23 -4.74 -1.51
C HIS A 58 -12.92 -5.52 -1.33
N HIS A 59 -12.32 -5.52 -0.15
CA HIS A 59 -11.02 -6.13 0.10
C HIS A 59 -11.02 -7.17 1.22
N GLY A 60 -10.00 -8.03 1.18
CA GLY A 60 -9.71 -9.04 2.21
C GLY A 60 -10.33 -10.40 1.89
N GLY A 61 -10.30 -11.29 2.88
CA GLY A 61 -10.53 -12.72 2.67
C GLY A 61 -9.29 -13.43 2.12
N SER A 62 -9.37 -14.76 2.05
CA SER A 62 -8.23 -15.61 1.74
C SER A 62 -7.60 -15.36 0.38
N ASP A 63 -8.41 -14.95 -0.59
CA ASP A 63 -7.95 -14.72 -1.98
C ASP A 63 -7.20 -13.40 -2.17
N GLN A 64 -7.15 -12.54 -1.16
CA GLN A 64 -6.55 -11.20 -1.24
C GLN A 64 -5.57 -10.90 -0.10
N ALA A 65 -4.97 -11.95 0.46
CA ALA A 65 -4.10 -11.86 1.64
C ALA A 65 -2.82 -11.04 1.40
N ALA A 66 -2.22 -11.14 0.21
CA ALA A 66 -1.00 -10.44 -0.14
C ALA A 66 -1.07 -9.91 -1.57
N ARG A 67 -0.64 -8.65 -1.78
CA ARG A 67 -0.39 -8.14 -3.13
C ARG A 67 1.10 -8.13 -3.42
N PRO A 68 1.55 -8.67 -4.57
CA PRO A 68 2.95 -8.55 -4.97
C PRO A 68 3.29 -7.08 -5.25
N ARG A 69 4.55 -6.72 -5.02
CA ARG A 69 5.10 -5.42 -5.45
C ARG A 69 4.95 -5.31 -6.97
N GLN A 70 4.40 -4.18 -7.44
CA GLN A 70 4.47 -3.85 -8.87
C GLN A 70 5.93 -3.50 -9.24
N PRO A 71 6.47 -4.01 -10.36
CA PRO A 71 7.81 -3.66 -10.83
C PRO A 71 7.96 -2.14 -10.96
N THR A 72 9.02 -1.58 -10.38
CA THR A 72 9.30 -0.13 -10.42
C THR A 72 9.97 0.31 -11.73
N THR A 73 9.89 -0.49 -12.81
CA THR A 73 10.55 -0.20 -14.10
C THR A 73 9.87 0.94 -14.89
N SER A 74 8.93 1.66 -14.28
CA SER A 74 8.32 2.87 -14.86
C SER A 74 8.15 3.98 -13.81
N SER A 75 9.12 4.14 -12.91
CA SER A 75 9.26 5.36 -12.13
C SER A 75 10.69 5.89 -12.29
N THR A 76 10.96 6.54 -13.42
CA THR A 76 11.91 7.64 -13.42
C THR A 76 11.33 8.71 -12.49
N SER A 77 11.73 8.65 -11.23
CA SER A 77 11.53 9.72 -10.26
C SER A 77 12.15 10.99 -10.85
N GLY A 78 11.36 12.06 -10.90
CA GLY A 78 11.87 13.40 -11.12
C GLY A 78 12.72 13.84 -9.92
N GLU A 79 13.96 13.38 -9.88
CA GLU A 79 15.02 14.00 -9.07
C GLU A 79 15.81 14.91 -10.00
N GLY A 80 15.49 16.21 -9.95
CA GLY A 80 16.17 17.23 -10.74
C GLY A 80 15.32 18.44 -11.10
N ALA A 81 14.57 19.01 -10.15
CA ALA A 81 14.03 20.36 -10.30
C ALA A 81 14.81 21.32 -9.39
N GLY A 82 15.96 21.79 -9.88
CA GLY A 82 16.54 23.04 -9.42
C GLY A 82 15.60 24.21 -9.77
N PRO A 83 15.80 25.41 -9.19
CA PRO A 83 14.90 26.53 -9.41
C PRO A 83 15.18 27.11 -10.80
N GLY A 84 14.31 26.82 -11.76
CA GLY A 84 14.41 27.43 -13.07
C GLY A 84 13.51 26.77 -14.10
N CYS A 85 12.74 27.61 -14.78
CA CYS A 85 12.06 27.37 -16.05
C CYS A 85 10.67 26.72 -16.01
N GLY A 86 9.66 27.59 -16.15
CA GLY A 86 8.73 27.50 -17.27
C GLY A 86 7.56 26.53 -17.15
N LEU A 87 6.40 27.08 -16.79
CA LEU A 87 5.10 26.47 -17.11
C LEU A 87 5.00 26.17 -18.62
N PRO A 88 4.51 24.99 -19.03
CA PRO A 88 3.76 24.88 -20.25
C PRO A 88 2.28 24.75 -19.92
N ARG A 89 1.54 25.79 -20.29
CA ARG A 89 0.14 25.68 -20.68
C ARG A 89 0.04 24.72 -21.87
N TYR A 90 -0.80 23.70 -21.81
CA TYR A 90 -1.64 23.17 -22.89
C TYR A 90 -2.73 22.34 -22.18
N ALA A 91 -3.96 22.82 -22.04
CA ALA A 91 -5.04 22.95 -23.03
C ALA A 91 -5.82 21.63 -23.24
N ARG A 92 -7.09 21.72 -22.81
CA ARG A 92 -8.22 20.77 -22.90
C ARG A 92 -8.24 19.61 -21.91
#